data_AF-A0A7J8T561-F1
#
_entry.id   AF-A0A7J8T561-F1
#
_cell.length_a   1.000
_cell.length_b   1.000
_cell.length_c   1.000
_cell.angle_alpha   90.00
_cell.angle_beta   90.00
_cell.angle_gamma   90.00
#
_symmetry.space_group_name_H-M   'P 1'
#
loop_
_entity.id
_entity.type
_entity.pdbx_description
1 polymer ?
#
loop_
_entity_poly.entity_id
_entity_poly.type
_entity_poly.pdbx_seq_one_letter_code
_entity_poly.pdbx_strand_id
1 'polypeptide(L)' 'MMSGDKDRYSIAAFVIPNEGTIIKAPKELIDDQHPQLFKEFDFMDFFLYAFSDPAKHIDNGQLLYAYASLSPPVSH' A
#
# COMPACT_ATOMS: atom_id res chain seq x y z
N MET A 1 8.53 -8.02 -16.02
CA MET A 1 7.94 -8.19 -17.36
C MET A 1 7.82 -9.67 -17.64
N MET A 2 6.71 -10.12 -18.22
CA MET A 2 6.55 -11.52 -18.62
C MET A 2 7.70 -11.88 -19.58
N SER A 3 8.38 -13.00 -19.33
CA SER A 3 9.50 -13.47 -20.15
C SER A 3 9.23 -14.90 -20.63
N GLY A 4 9.70 -15.22 -21.83
CA GLY A 4 9.57 -16.54 -22.46
C GLY A 4 8.92 -16.48 -23.84
N ASP A 5 9.14 -17.55 -24.62
CA ASP A 5 8.77 -17.61 -26.04
C ASP A 5 7.33 -18.05 -26.30
N LYS A 6 6.50 -18.16 -25.26
CA LYS A 6 5.14 -18.68 -25.34
C LYS A 6 4.14 -17.72 -24.72
N ASP A 7 2.95 -17.69 -25.30
CA ASP A 7 1.82 -16.96 -24.73
C ASP A 7 1.49 -17.48 -23.32
N ARG A 8 1.37 -16.55 -22.37
CA ARG A 8 0.90 -16.83 -21.02
C ARG A 8 -0.46 -16.17 -20.80
N TYR A 9 -1.46 -17.01 -20.56
CA TYR A 9 -2.79 -16.57 -20.13
C TYR A 9 -2.91 -16.71 -18.61
N SER A 10 -3.49 -15.70 -17.96
CA SER A 10 -3.78 -15.74 -16.53
C SER A 10 -5.06 -14.98 -16.23
N ILE A 11 -5.83 -15.49 -15.27
CA ILE A 11 -6.97 -14.80 -14.68
C ILE A 11 -6.69 -14.61 -13.19
N ALA A 12 -7.02 -13.44 -12.64
CA ALA A 12 -6.90 -13.16 -11.23
C ALA A 12 -8.17 -12.45 -10.75
N ALA A 13 -8.63 -12.81 -9.57
CA ALA A 13 -9.71 -12.14 -8.86
C ALA A 13 -9.15 -11.65 -7.52
N PHE A 14 -9.36 -10.37 -7.23
CA PHE A 14 -8.89 -9.74 -6.00
C PHE A 14 -10.09 -9.28 -5.19
N VAL A 15 -10.07 -9.54 -3.89
CA VAL A 15 -11.00 -8.92 -2.95
C VAL A 15 -10.35 -7.65 -2.45
N ILE A 16 -11.04 -6.53 -2.61
CA ILE A 16 -10.60 -5.22 -2.12
C ILE A 16 -11.61 -4.67 -1.12
N PRO A 17 -11.18 -3.79 -0.19
CA PRO A 17 -12.09 -3.06 0.68
C PRO A 17 -13.15 -2.28 -0.11
N ASN A 18 -14.33 -2.12 0.48
CA ASN A 18 -15.37 -1.26 -0.08
C ASN A 18 -14.96 0.21 -0.01
N GLU A 19 -15.53 1.05 -0.87
CA GLU A 19 -15.38 2.51 -0.79
C GLU A 19 -15.79 3.04 0.60
N GLY A 20 -15.04 4.00 1.14
CA GLY A 20 -15.23 4.51 2.49
C GLY A 20 -14.59 3.66 3.60
N THR A 21 -13.94 2.54 3.26
CA THR A 21 -13.28 1.69 4.27
C THR A 21 -11.99 2.34 4.76
N ILE A 22 -11.97 2.69 6.04
CA ILE A 22 -10.75 3.16 6.72
C ILE A 22 -9.85 1.98 7.08
N ILE A 23 -8.67 1.95 6.47
CA ILE A 23 -7.57 1.05 6.79
C ILE A 23 -6.83 1.60 8.01
N LYS A 24 -6.61 0.70 8.99
CA LYS A 24 -5.90 0.99 10.23
C LYS A 24 -5.18 -0.25 10.73
N ALA A 25 -4.13 -0.03 11.51
CA ALA A 25 -3.46 -1.12 12.21
C ALA A 25 -4.42 -1.72 13.26
N PRO A 26 -4.50 -3.06 13.38
CA PRO A 26 -5.22 -3.70 14.48
C PRO A 26 -4.60 -3.27 15.82
N LYS A 27 -5.45 -2.90 16.78
CA LYS A 27 -4.99 -2.32 18.06
C LYS A 27 -4.17 -3.30 18.88
N GLU A 28 -4.47 -4.59 18.74
CA GLU A 28 -3.77 -5.70 19.38
C GLU A 28 -2.34 -5.92 18.86
N LEU A 29 -1.98 -5.30 17.73
CA LEU A 29 -0.63 -5.34 17.15
C LEU A 29 0.16 -4.05 17.40
N ILE A 30 -0.40 -3.10 18.17
CA ILE A 30 0.24 -1.85 18.52
C ILE A 30 0.59 -1.88 20.01
N ASP A 31 1.89 -1.79 20.31
CA ASP A 31 2.41 -1.77 21.66
C ASP A 31 3.67 -0.89 21.76
N ASP A 32 4.27 -0.82 22.95
CA ASP A 32 5.45 0.03 23.20
C ASP A 32 6.69 -0.39 22.38
N GLN A 33 6.79 -1.65 21.96
CA GLN A 33 7.87 -2.18 21.11
C GLN A 33 7.51 -2.10 19.61
N HIS A 34 6.22 -2.12 19.27
CA HIS A 34 5.69 -2.09 17.92
C HIS A 34 4.73 -0.90 17.76
N PRO A 35 5.25 0.34 17.66
CA PRO A 35 4.42 1.52 17.51
C PRO A 35 3.73 1.54 16.15
N GLN A 36 2.61 2.25 16.08
CA GLN A 36 1.91 2.49 14.83
C GLN A 36 2.82 3.20 13.81
N LEU A 37 2.99 2.61 12.63
CA LEU A 37 3.87 3.14 11.58
C LEU A 37 3.14 4.01 10.55
N PHE A 38 1.85 3.75 10.35
CA PHE A 38 1.04 4.39 9.31
C PHE A 38 -0.17 5.08 9.92
N LYS A 39 -0.53 6.25 9.38
CA LYS A 39 -1.81 6.91 9.70
C LYS A 39 -2.97 6.03 9.25
N GLU A 40 -4.14 6.20 9.85
CA GLU A 40 -5.36 5.61 9.31
C GLU A 40 -5.73 6.34 8.00
N PHE A 41 -6.22 5.61 6.99
CA PHE A 41 -6.53 6.19 5.69
C PHE A 41 -7.69 5.47 4.99
N ASP A 42 -8.38 6.16 4.09
CA ASP A 42 -9.37 5.54 3.22
C ASP A 42 -8.69 4.71 2.12
N PHE A 43 -9.15 3.46 1.93
CA PHE A 43 -8.56 2.56 0.96
C PHE A 43 -8.59 3.12 -0.48
N MET A 44 -9.69 3.76 -0.89
CA MET A 44 -9.84 4.28 -2.25
C MET A 44 -8.94 5.49 -2.49
N ASP A 45 -8.72 6.33 -1.48
CA ASP A 45 -7.76 7.42 -1.59
C ASP A 45 -6.32 6.90 -1.81
N PHE A 46 -5.92 5.86 -1.08
CA PHE A 46 -4.63 5.21 -1.30
C PHE A 46 -4.57 4.52 -2.67
N PHE A 47 -5.63 3.82 -3.07
CA PHE A 47 -5.70 3.15 -4.36
C PHE A 47 -5.54 4.15 -5.52
N LEU A 48 -6.26 5.27 -5.49
CA LEU A 48 -6.15 6.33 -6.50
C LEU A 48 -4.76 6.98 -6.48
N TYR A 49 -4.19 7.22 -5.30
CA TYR A 49 -2.82 7.71 -5.18
C TYR A 49 -1.81 6.75 -5.83
N ALA A 50 -1.92 5.45 -5.59
CA ALA A 50 -0.99 4.44 -6.11
C ALA A 50 -0.93 4.39 -7.65
N PHE A 51 -1.99 4.81 -8.34
CA PHE A 51 -2.05 4.90 -9.80
C PHE A 51 -1.93 6.34 -10.34
N SER A 52 -1.69 7.33 -9.48
CA SER A 52 -1.54 8.74 -9.86
C SER A 52 -0.15 9.07 -10.42
N ASP A 53 -0.04 10.18 -11.15
CA ASP A 53 1.24 10.66 -11.72
C ASP A 53 2.36 10.84 -10.67
N PRO A 54 2.11 11.43 -9.49
CA PRO A 54 3.14 11.54 -8.45
C PRO A 54 3.71 10.19 -7.97
N ALA A 55 2.91 9.12 -8.01
CA ALA A 55 3.31 7.80 -7.53
C ALA A 55 4.08 6.97 -8.57
N LYS A 56 4.06 7.36 -9.85
CA LYS A 56 4.67 6.59 -10.96
C LYS A 56 6.17 6.32 -10.80
N HIS A 57 6.87 7.18 -10.06
CA HIS A 57 8.31 7.07 -9.83
C HIS A 57 8.66 6.40 -8.50
N ILE A 58 7.66 6.02 -7.71
CA ILE A 58 7.84 5.37 -6.42
C ILE A 58 7.79 3.86 -6.64
N ASP A 59 8.72 3.13 -6.01
CA ASP A 59 8.65 1.67 -5.98
C ASP A 59 7.30 1.25 -5.35
N ASN A 60 6.62 0.28 -5.96
CA ASN A 60 5.38 -0.30 -5.43
C ASN A 60 5.49 -0.71 -3.96
N GLY A 61 6.65 -1.24 -3.54
CA GLY A 61 6.90 -1.60 -2.14
C GLY A 61 6.98 -0.40 -1.17
N GLN A 62 7.15 0.81 -1.70
CA GLN A 62 7.30 2.05 -0.94
C GLN A 62 6.05 2.94 -0.98
N LEU A 63 5.04 2.61 -1.79
CA LEU A 63 3.83 3.43 -1.94
C LEU A 63 3.09 3.67 -0.63
N LEU A 64 2.96 2.63 0.20
CA LEU A 64 2.28 2.76 1.49
C LEU A 64 3.04 3.69 2.45
N TYR A 65 4.37 3.59 2.45
CA TYR A 65 5.22 4.50 3.23
C TYR A 65 5.09 5.94 2.74
N ALA A 66 5.22 6.16 1.43
CA ALA A 66 5.09 7.49 0.84
C ALA A 66 3.72 8.14 1.11
N TYR A 67 2.65 7.34 1.14
CA TYR A 67 1.29 7.83 1.33
C TYR A 67 0.91 8.04 2.81
N ALA A 68 1.29 7.11 3.68
CA ALA A 68 0.71 6.99 5.01
C ALA A 68 1.70 6.97 6.18
N SER A 69 3.03 7.03 5.96
CA SER A 69 3.98 7.00 7.08
C SER A 69 3.74 8.14 8.08
N LEU A 70 3.75 7.83 9.38
CA LEU A 70 3.62 8.83 10.47
C LEU A 70 4.92 9.59 10.74
N SER A 71 6.05 9.13 10.22
CA SER A 71 7.36 9.78 10.26
C SER A 71 8.19 9.29 9.07
N PRO A 72 9.08 10.10 8.46
CA PRO A 72 9.94 9.61 7.40
C PRO A 72 10.76 8.42 7.94
N PRO A 73 11.02 7.38 7.12
CA PRO A 73 11.82 6.25 7.55
C PRO A 73 13.16 6.80 8.05
N VAL A 74 13.51 6.47 9.30
CA VAL A 74 14.83 6.79 9.83
C VAL A 74 15.83 6.09 8.93
N SER A 75 16.60 6.87 8.15
CA SER A 75 17.68 6.34 7.33
C SER A 75 18.66 5.62 8.25
N HIS A 76 18.80 4.31 8.06
CA HIS A 76 19.91 3.52 8.59
C HIS A 76 21.04 3.46 7.57
#